data_AF-A0A381TMJ0-F1
#
_entry.id   AF-A0A381TMJ0-F1
#
_cell.length_a   1.000
_cell.length_b   1.000
_cell.length_c   1.000
_cell.angle_alpha   90.00
_cell.angle_beta   90.00
_cell.angle_gamma   90.00
#
_symmetry.space_group_name_H-M   'P 1'
#
loop_
_entity.id
_entity.type
_entity.pdbx_description
1 polymer ?
#
loop_
_entity_poly.entity_id
_entity_poly.type
_entity_poly.pdbx_seq_one_letter_code
_entity_poly.pdbx_strand_id
1 'polypeptide(L)'
;MDRSMVGQEGREIPFRPVAEDQQRWAMTLLNKYVFSPDAFSNQDDLYSYLQWERRGFSGTKDPKIHGHILAIQKSILDHLLHMNVLGRITDSELYGNKYDLSRMMAELTGACFAMDAGENVSTIRQNLQTEYTERLIQIIQNKGKSKYNHVAVANAHANIIKIKKYISKKHGVNSSTQAHREYIGYRIEKALDT
;
A
#
# COMPACT_ATOMS: atom_id res chain seq x y z
N MET A 1 5.10 11.24 -23.61
CA MET A 1 4.14 10.45 -24.39
C MET A 1 4.07 11.07 -25.76
N ASP A 2 4.27 10.29 -26.81
CA ASP A 2 4.23 10.81 -28.17
C ASP A 2 2.84 11.36 -28.50
N ARG A 3 2.78 12.55 -29.11
CA ARG A 3 1.56 13.24 -29.56
C ARG A 3 1.63 13.64 -31.04
N SER A 4 2.57 13.04 -31.78
CA SER A 4 2.82 13.29 -33.19
C SER A 4 1.61 12.88 -34.04
N MET A 5 1.40 13.61 -35.14
CA MET A 5 0.31 13.33 -36.07
C MET A 5 0.55 12.00 -36.80
N VAL A 6 -0.53 11.38 -37.29
CA VAL A 6 -0.44 10.19 -38.14
C VAL A 6 0.36 10.53 -39.40
N GLY A 7 1.51 9.87 -39.58
CA GLY A 7 2.39 10.05 -40.74
C GLY A 7 3.57 10.99 -40.50
N GLN A 8 3.70 11.58 -39.31
CA GLN A 8 4.88 12.36 -38.94
C GLN A 8 6.12 11.46 -38.83
N GLU A 9 7.19 11.85 -39.51
CA GLU A 9 8.47 11.15 -39.47
C GLU A 9 9.06 11.19 -38.04
N GLY A 10 9.60 10.06 -37.58
CA GLY A 10 10.13 9.92 -36.22
C GLY A 10 9.10 9.63 -35.11
N ARG A 11 7.82 9.37 -35.46
CA ARG A 11 6.80 8.97 -34.46
C ARG A 11 7.14 7.66 -33.75
N GLU A 12 6.98 7.64 -32.44
CA GLU A 12 6.98 6.45 -31.59
C GLU A 12 5.56 5.96 -31.32
N ILE A 13 5.43 4.76 -30.74
CA ILE A 13 4.15 4.23 -30.26
C ILE A 13 3.75 5.03 -29.00
N PRO A 14 2.63 5.79 -29.02
CA PRO A 14 2.28 6.69 -27.90
C PRO A 14 2.00 5.96 -26.59
N PHE A 15 1.28 4.84 -26.67
CA PHE A 15 0.91 4.01 -25.52
C PHE A 15 1.85 2.80 -25.45
N ARG A 16 2.92 2.94 -24.68
CA ARG A 16 3.86 1.84 -24.40
C ARG A 16 3.80 1.51 -22.91
N PRO A 17 3.44 0.27 -22.53
CA PRO A 17 3.46 -0.13 -21.14
C PRO A 17 4.91 -0.29 -20.67
N VAL A 18 5.13 -0.10 -19.37
CA VAL A 18 6.42 -0.39 -18.74
C VAL A 18 6.66 -1.91 -18.81
N ALA A 19 7.91 -2.33 -19.03
CA ALA A 19 8.24 -3.75 -19.10
C ALA A 19 7.87 -4.47 -17.78
N GLU A 20 7.34 -5.69 -17.87
CA GLU A 20 6.89 -6.46 -16.70
C GLU A 20 8.01 -6.61 -15.65
N ASP A 21 9.24 -6.94 -16.08
CA ASP A 21 10.37 -7.10 -15.18
C ASP A 21 10.70 -5.83 -14.40
N GLN A 22 10.55 -4.66 -15.02
CA GLN A 22 10.74 -3.38 -14.34
C GLN A 22 9.64 -3.12 -13.30
N GLN A 23 8.39 -3.44 -13.61
CA GLN A 23 7.27 -3.29 -12.68
C GLN A 23 7.42 -4.22 -11.46
N ARG A 24 7.80 -5.49 -11.71
CA ARG A 24 8.07 -6.48 -10.65
C ARG A 24 9.27 -6.10 -9.80
N TRP A 25 10.34 -5.61 -10.44
CA TRP A 25 11.51 -5.13 -9.73
C TRP A 25 11.16 -3.94 -8.82
N ALA A 26 10.36 -2.98 -9.31
CA ALA A 26 9.88 -1.87 -8.49
C ALA A 26 9.06 -2.38 -7.27
N MET A 27 8.14 -3.33 -7.46
CA MET A 27 7.38 -3.91 -6.34
C MET A 27 8.28 -4.64 -5.33
N THR A 28 9.32 -5.32 -5.82
CA THR A 28 10.32 -5.99 -4.96
C THR A 28 11.09 -4.97 -4.10
N LEU A 29 11.49 -3.84 -4.68
CA LEU A 29 12.16 -2.76 -3.94
C LEU A 29 11.23 -2.14 -2.89
N LEU A 30 9.97 -1.86 -3.26
CA LEU A 30 8.99 -1.33 -2.32
C LEU A 30 8.74 -2.28 -1.15
N ASN A 31 8.58 -3.57 -1.44
CA ASN A 31 8.46 -4.58 -0.39
C ASN A 31 9.68 -4.55 0.54
N LYS A 32 10.89 -4.58 -0.01
CA LYS A 32 12.13 -4.63 0.78
C LYS A 32 12.35 -3.37 1.64
N TYR A 33 12.23 -2.19 1.04
CA TYR A 33 12.72 -0.93 1.63
C TYR A 33 11.64 -0.03 2.24
N VAL A 34 10.36 -0.34 2.03
CA VAL A 34 9.25 0.51 2.51
C VAL A 34 8.27 -0.29 3.36
N PHE A 35 7.89 -1.47 2.89
CA PHE A 35 6.82 -2.22 3.52
C PHE A 35 7.32 -3.30 4.48
N SER A 36 8.51 -3.88 4.29
CA SER A 36 9.05 -4.98 5.11
C SER A 36 9.10 -4.64 6.62
N PRO A 37 9.07 -5.64 7.51
CA PRO A 37 9.17 -5.40 8.96
C PRO A 37 10.46 -4.67 9.33
N ASP A 38 11.53 -4.90 8.56
CA ASP A 38 12.87 -4.39 8.83
C ASP A 38 13.22 -3.12 8.03
N ALA A 39 12.29 -2.58 7.22
CA ALA A 39 12.53 -1.45 6.32
C ALA A 39 13.12 -0.21 7.03
N PHE A 40 12.80 -0.03 8.31
CA PHE A 40 13.23 1.11 9.14
C PHE A 40 14.09 0.69 10.35
N SER A 41 14.46 -0.59 10.47
CA SER A 41 15.17 -1.14 11.65
C SER A 41 16.60 -0.62 11.85
N ASN A 42 17.27 -0.20 10.78
CA ASN A 42 18.69 0.21 10.83
C ASN A 42 18.92 1.65 11.33
N GLN A 43 17.92 2.28 11.95
CA GLN A 43 17.95 3.70 12.34
C GLN A 43 17.72 3.94 13.83
N ASP A 44 17.65 2.86 14.64
CA ASP A 44 17.28 2.93 16.05
C ASP A 44 18.19 3.88 16.86
N ASP A 45 19.49 3.87 16.57
CA ASP A 45 20.47 4.76 17.22
C ASP A 45 20.29 6.24 16.84
N LEU A 46 19.67 6.54 15.68
CA LEU A 46 19.47 7.92 15.21
C LEU A 46 18.22 8.56 15.79
N TYR A 47 17.21 7.76 16.15
CA TYR A 47 15.92 8.25 16.63
C TYR A 47 16.02 9.12 17.87
N SER A 48 16.93 8.78 18.79
CA SER A 48 17.21 9.59 19.99
C SER A 48 17.83 10.96 19.69
N TYR A 49 18.36 11.16 18.48
CA TYR A 49 19.00 12.41 18.04
C TYR A 49 18.14 13.22 17.06
N LEU A 50 16.90 12.79 16.76
CA LEU A 50 16.00 13.53 15.88
C LEU A 50 15.35 14.77 16.54
N GLN A 51 15.58 14.99 17.84
CA GLN A 51 15.07 16.16 18.54
C GLN A 51 15.66 17.44 17.93
N TRP A 52 14.80 18.30 17.41
CA TRP A 52 15.26 19.58 16.86
C TRP A 52 15.87 20.45 17.97
N GLU A 53 16.96 21.13 17.63
CA GLU A 53 17.55 22.16 18.48
C GLU A 53 16.51 23.24 18.81
N ARG A 54 16.44 23.61 20.09
CA ARG A 54 15.54 24.67 20.54
C ARG A 54 16.08 26.04 20.15
N ARG A 55 15.30 26.78 19.37
CA ARG A 55 15.47 28.24 19.19
C ARG A 55 14.31 28.96 19.89
N GLY A 56 14.51 29.34 21.15
CA GLY A 56 13.49 29.98 22.00
C GLY A 56 12.45 29.02 22.61
N PHE A 57 11.41 29.56 23.24
CA PHE A 57 10.34 28.77 23.85
C PHE A 57 9.38 28.22 22.77
N SER A 58 9.36 26.90 22.60
CA SER A 58 8.58 26.22 21.54
C SER A 58 7.75 25.03 22.03
N GLY A 59 7.53 24.90 23.35
CA GLY A 59 6.82 23.76 23.94
C GLY A 59 7.62 22.44 23.84
N THR A 60 6.95 21.32 24.09
CA THR A 60 7.51 19.97 23.88
C THR A 60 7.08 19.47 22.50
N LYS A 61 8.06 19.15 21.65
CA LYS A 61 7.85 18.53 20.33
C LYS A 61 8.74 17.31 20.22
N ASP A 62 8.19 16.15 20.49
CA ASP A 62 8.89 14.88 20.33
C ASP A 62 8.90 14.48 18.84
N PRO A 63 9.97 13.81 18.35
CA PRO A 63 10.01 13.30 16.99
C PRO A 63 8.91 12.23 16.82
N LYS A 64 7.92 12.51 15.97
CA LYS A 64 6.77 11.63 15.71
C LYS A 64 7.15 10.48 14.76
N ILE A 65 8.10 9.63 15.15
CA ILE A 65 8.75 8.64 14.28
C ILE A 65 7.73 7.73 13.58
N HIS A 66 6.79 7.14 14.31
CA HIS A 66 5.70 6.35 13.71
C HIS A 66 4.91 7.13 12.66
N GLY A 67 4.63 8.40 12.93
CA GLY A 67 3.91 9.29 12.01
C GLY A 67 4.71 9.58 10.74
N HIS A 68 6.03 9.78 10.86
CA HIS A 68 6.91 10.00 9.71
C HIS A 68 7.02 8.76 8.83
N ILE A 69 7.24 7.58 9.44
CA ILE A 69 7.30 6.30 8.72
C ILE A 69 5.97 6.04 7.99
N LEU A 70 4.85 6.20 8.70
CA LEU A 70 3.53 6.03 8.10
C LEU A 70 3.29 7.04 6.97
N ALA A 71 3.76 8.29 7.09
CA ALA A 71 3.62 9.28 6.02
C ALA A 71 4.35 8.87 4.73
N ILE A 72 5.54 8.28 4.83
CA ILE A 72 6.28 7.74 3.68
C ILE A 72 5.46 6.62 3.02
N GLN A 73 4.98 5.66 3.82
CA GLN A 73 4.17 4.55 3.34
C GLN A 73 2.87 5.04 2.68
N LYS A 74 2.20 6.01 3.30
CA LYS A 74 0.97 6.64 2.78
C LYS A 74 1.19 7.29 1.43
N SER A 75 2.27 8.04 1.24
CA SER A 75 2.58 8.68 -0.06
C SER A 75 2.69 7.65 -1.19
N ILE A 76 3.29 6.49 -0.91
CA ILE A 76 3.40 5.41 -1.89
C ILE A 76 2.04 4.75 -2.13
N LEU A 77 1.27 4.50 -1.07
CA LEU A 77 -0.10 3.97 -1.20
C LEU A 77 -1.04 4.95 -1.91
N ASP A 78 -0.89 6.25 -1.71
CA ASP A 78 -1.63 7.30 -2.41
C ASP A 78 -1.44 7.19 -3.91
N HIS A 79 -0.22 6.91 -4.36
CA HIS A 79 0.08 6.69 -5.77
C HIS A 79 -0.45 5.34 -6.26
N LEU A 80 -0.04 4.23 -5.62
CA LEU A 80 -0.33 2.88 -6.10
C LEU A 80 -1.82 2.55 -6.11
N LEU A 81 -2.58 3.10 -5.16
CA LEU A 81 -4.02 2.86 -5.04
C LEU A 81 -4.86 4.00 -5.64
N HIS A 82 -4.25 4.96 -6.35
CA HIS A 82 -5.00 6.02 -7.00
C HIS A 82 -5.88 5.47 -8.13
N MET A 83 -7.14 5.93 -8.24
CA MET A 83 -8.09 5.45 -9.27
C MET A 83 -7.53 5.50 -10.69
N ASN A 84 -6.82 6.57 -11.06
CA ASN A 84 -6.20 6.70 -12.38
C ASN A 84 -5.06 5.69 -12.60
N VAL A 85 -4.33 5.33 -11.54
CA VAL A 85 -3.24 4.34 -11.64
C VAL A 85 -3.83 2.95 -11.81
N LEU A 86 -4.83 2.58 -11.00
CA LEU A 86 -5.50 1.29 -11.11
C LEU A 86 -6.21 1.12 -12.47
N GLY A 87 -6.89 2.18 -12.93
CA GLY A 87 -7.50 2.24 -14.25
C GLY A 87 -6.48 2.07 -15.36
N ARG A 88 -5.38 2.82 -15.31
CA ARG A 88 -4.31 2.74 -16.32
C ARG A 88 -3.64 1.37 -16.37
N ILE A 89 -3.43 0.69 -15.23
CA ILE A 89 -2.89 -0.67 -15.24
C ILE A 89 -3.84 -1.58 -16.01
N THR A 90 -5.15 -1.50 -15.72
CA THR A 90 -6.20 -2.26 -16.42
C THR A 90 -6.19 -1.96 -17.92
N ASP A 91 -6.22 -0.68 -18.32
CA ASP A 91 -6.27 -0.29 -19.73
C ASP A 91 -5.00 -0.71 -20.48
N SER A 92 -3.85 -0.69 -19.79
CA SER A 92 -2.57 -1.05 -20.38
C SER A 92 -2.44 -2.51 -20.79
N GLU A 93 -3.29 -3.39 -20.24
CA GLU A 93 -3.37 -4.78 -20.70
C GLU A 93 -3.81 -4.85 -22.17
N LEU A 94 -4.69 -3.93 -22.62
CA LEU A 94 -5.17 -3.87 -24.01
C LEU A 94 -4.07 -3.52 -25.03
N TYR A 95 -2.98 -2.92 -24.57
CA TYR A 95 -1.84 -2.54 -25.41
C TYR A 95 -0.52 -3.17 -24.93
N GLY A 96 -0.61 -4.34 -24.28
CA GLY A 96 0.53 -5.25 -24.10
C GLY A 96 1.18 -5.25 -22.71
N ASN A 97 0.57 -4.62 -21.70
CA ASN A 97 1.03 -4.79 -20.32
C ASN A 97 0.72 -6.22 -19.86
N LYS A 98 1.74 -6.89 -19.31
CA LYS A 98 1.64 -8.25 -18.75
C LYS A 98 1.60 -8.28 -17.23
N TYR A 99 1.82 -7.13 -16.60
CA TYR A 99 1.70 -6.97 -15.15
C TYR A 99 0.32 -6.42 -14.81
N ASP A 100 -0.65 -7.33 -14.71
CA ASP A 100 -2.06 -6.99 -14.52
C ASP A 100 -2.38 -6.42 -13.14
N LEU A 101 -3.57 -5.83 -13.02
CA LEU A 101 -4.02 -5.19 -11.79
C LEU A 101 -4.13 -6.18 -10.62
N SER A 102 -4.55 -7.42 -10.90
CA SER A 102 -4.75 -8.44 -9.87
C SER A 102 -3.43 -8.82 -9.19
N ARG A 103 -2.41 -9.06 -10.01
CA ARG A 103 -1.06 -9.36 -9.57
C ARG A 103 -0.46 -8.20 -8.78
N MET A 104 -0.55 -6.98 -9.30
CA MET A 104 -0.02 -5.79 -8.61
C MET A 104 -0.63 -5.64 -7.20
N MET A 105 -1.95 -5.72 -7.08
CA MET A 105 -2.63 -5.58 -5.78
C MET A 105 -2.37 -6.77 -4.84
N ALA A 106 -2.24 -7.99 -5.39
CA ALA A 106 -1.94 -9.19 -4.62
C ALA A 106 -0.52 -9.18 -4.05
N GLU A 107 0.46 -8.69 -4.80
CA GLU A 107 1.84 -8.49 -4.37
C GLU A 107 1.93 -7.36 -3.34
N LEU A 108 1.23 -6.23 -3.55
CA LEU A 108 1.16 -5.13 -2.58
C LEU A 108 0.52 -5.57 -1.25
N THR A 109 -0.58 -6.33 -1.29
CA THR A 109 -1.20 -6.92 -0.09
C THR A 109 -0.23 -7.88 0.61
N GLY A 110 0.51 -8.67 -0.18
CA GLY A 110 1.56 -9.55 0.34
C GLY A 110 2.65 -8.78 1.09
N ALA A 111 3.14 -7.67 0.51
CA ALA A 111 4.16 -6.83 1.13
C ALA A 111 3.72 -6.29 2.50
N CYS A 112 2.46 -5.90 2.63
CA CYS A 112 1.91 -5.37 3.88
C CYS A 112 1.61 -6.42 4.96
N PHE A 113 1.31 -7.69 4.59
CA PHE A 113 0.77 -8.67 5.55
C PHE A 113 1.52 -10.01 5.65
N ALA A 114 2.13 -10.49 4.56
CA ALA A 114 2.53 -11.89 4.46
C ALA A 114 3.54 -12.31 5.53
N MET A 115 4.56 -11.47 5.78
CA MET A 115 5.59 -11.73 6.79
C MET A 115 5.03 -11.75 8.22
N ASP A 116 3.99 -10.97 8.50
CA ASP A 116 3.46 -10.87 9.86
C ASP A 116 2.39 -11.93 10.16
N ALA A 117 1.97 -12.75 9.20
CA ALA A 117 0.84 -13.67 9.38
C ALA A 117 1.10 -14.74 10.46
N GLY A 118 2.37 -15.16 10.60
CA GLY A 118 2.80 -16.17 11.56
C GLY A 118 3.27 -15.62 12.91
N GLU A 119 3.58 -14.33 12.98
CA GLU A 119 4.41 -13.71 14.03
C GLU A 119 3.69 -12.56 14.74
N ASN A 120 4.40 -11.90 15.67
CA ASN A 120 3.95 -10.66 16.30
C ASN A 120 4.08 -9.49 15.33
N VAL A 121 3.05 -8.65 15.24
CA VAL A 121 3.04 -7.49 14.35
C VAL A 121 3.63 -6.29 15.10
N SER A 122 4.70 -5.69 14.59
CA SER A 122 5.29 -4.47 15.17
C SER A 122 4.35 -3.26 15.04
N THR A 123 4.46 -2.26 15.91
CA THR A 123 3.56 -1.07 15.88
C THR A 123 3.64 -0.27 14.58
N ILE A 124 4.81 -0.24 13.93
CA ILE A 124 4.97 0.32 12.58
C ILE A 124 4.14 -0.46 11.56
N ARG A 125 4.22 -1.80 11.60
CA ARG A 125 3.46 -2.68 10.71
C ARG A 125 1.96 -2.64 11.00
N GLN A 126 1.54 -2.50 12.26
CA GLN A 126 0.13 -2.32 12.63
C GLN A 126 -0.47 -1.07 11.98
N ASN A 127 0.27 0.05 11.99
CA ASN A 127 -0.15 1.29 11.31
C ASN A 127 -0.27 1.09 9.79
N LEU A 128 0.73 0.47 9.16
CA LEU A 128 0.71 0.17 7.73
C LEU A 128 -0.49 -0.71 7.33
N GLN A 129 -0.68 -1.82 8.03
CA GLN A 129 -1.76 -2.77 7.76
C GLN A 129 -3.14 -2.14 7.93
N THR A 130 -3.31 -1.30 8.96
CA THR A 130 -4.56 -0.56 9.19
C THR A 130 -4.82 0.41 8.04
N GLU A 131 -3.86 1.27 7.71
CA GLU A 131 -3.99 2.26 6.63
C GLU A 131 -4.27 1.59 5.28
N TYR A 132 -3.59 0.48 4.96
CA TYR A 132 -3.84 -0.27 3.74
C TYR A 132 -5.24 -0.87 3.69
N THR A 133 -5.68 -1.50 4.79
CA THR A 133 -7.03 -2.09 4.89
C THR A 133 -8.10 -1.03 4.68
N GLU A 134 -7.97 0.13 5.33
CA GLU A 134 -8.92 1.24 5.19
C GLU A 134 -9.02 1.75 3.76
N ARG A 135 -7.90 1.81 3.03
CA ARG A 135 -7.90 2.20 1.61
C ARG A 135 -8.62 1.18 0.74
N LEU A 136 -8.40 -0.12 0.97
CA LEU A 136 -9.14 -1.16 0.25
C LEU A 136 -10.64 -1.08 0.55
N ILE A 137 -11.03 -0.83 1.80
CA ILE A 137 -12.43 -0.58 2.19
C ILE A 137 -13.00 0.61 1.42
N GLN A 138 -12.26 1.73 1.32
CA GLN A 138 -12.68 2.91 0.56
C GLN A 138 -12.87 2.60 -0.93
N ILE A 139 -11.97 1.81 -1.52
CA ILE A 139 -12.08 1.36 -2.91
C ILE A 139 -13.35 0.51 -3.09
N ILE A 140 -13.62 -0.44 -2.20
CA ILE A 140 -14.80 -1.32 -2.27
C ILE A 140 -16.09 -0.51 -2.14
N GLN A 141 -16.17 0.36 -1.14
CA GLN A 141 -17.33 1.22 -0.94
C GLN A 141 -17.56 2.14 -2.14
N ASN A 142 -16.48 2.54 -2.80
CA ASN A 142 -16.49 3.37 -4.00
C ASN A 142 -17.41 4.60 -3.87
N LYS A 143 -17.45 5.21 -2.68
CA LYS A 143 -18.29 6.37 -2.35
C LYS A 143 -17.59 7.66 -2.79
N GLY A 144 -18.35 8.69 -3.13
CA GLY A 144 -17.82 9.98 -3.60
C GLY A 144 -18.02 10.27 -5.08
N LYS A 145 -17.53 11.43 -5.54
CA LYS A 145 -17.71 11.94 -6.91
C LYS A 145 -16.89 11.18 -7.93
N SER A 146 -15.62 10.93 -7.61
CA SER A 146 -14.72 10.17 -8.47
C SER A 146 -14.78 8.69 -8.09
N LYS A 147 -14.91 7.81 -9.08
CA LYS A 147 -15.17 6.38 -8.87
C LYS A 147 -14.02 5.53 -9.38
N TYR A 148 -13.74 4.44 -8.66
CA TYR A 148 -12.94 3.34 -9.15
C TYR A 148 -13.72 2.54 -10.21
N ASN A 149 -13.00 1.99 -11.19
CA ASN A 149 -13.58 1.07 -12.16
C ASN A 149 -13.93 -0.28 -11.47
N HIS A 150 -14.80 -1.08 -12.11
CA HIS A 150 -15.25 -2.34 -11.53
C HIS A 150 -14.10 -3.35 -11.31
N VAL A 151 -13.07 -3.33 -12.16
CA VAL A 151 -11.91 -4.21 -12.04
C VAL A 151 -11.12 -3.90 -10.76
N ALA A 152 -10.92 -2.63 -10.43
CA ALA A 152 -10.27 -2.21 -9.19
C ALA A 152 -11.09 -2.57 -7.96
N VAL A 153 -12.41 -2.36 -8.00
CA VAL A 153 -13.32 -2.73 -6.90
C VAL A 153 -13.27 -4.24 -6.64
N ALA A 154 -13.35 -5.06 -7.69
CA ALA A 154 -13.29 -6.51 -7.58
C ALA A 154 -11.94 -6.99 -7.01
N ASN A 155 -10.82 -6.42 -7.47
CA ASN A 155 -9.50 -6.76 -6.95
C ASN A 155 -9.28 -6.28 -5.51
N ALA A 156 -9.82 -5.12 -5.12
CA ALA A 156 -9.80 -4.68 -3.73
C ALA A 156 -10.57 -5.65 -2.81
N HIS A 157 -11.75 -6.09 -3.24
CA HIS A 157 -12.54 -7.09 -2.53
C HIS A 157 -11.79 -8.42 -2.37
N ALA A 158 -11.17 -8.93 -3.44
CA ALA A 158 -10.36 -10.15 -3.37
C ALA A 158 -9.19 -10.02 -2.38
N ASN A 159 -8.55 -8.85 -2.31
CA ASN A 159 -7.46 -8.60 -1.38
C ASN A 159 -7.92 -8.41 0.07
N ILE A 160 -9.12 -7.86 0.33
CA ILE A 160 -9.73 -7.88 1.67
C ILE A 160 -9.95 -9.31 2.16
N ILE A 161 -10.45 -10.22 1.30
CA ILE A 161 -10.59 -11.64 1.64
C ILE A 161 -9.23 -12.26 1.97
N LYS A 162 -8.18 -11.90 1.22
CA LYS A 162 -6.80 -12.34 1.49
C LYS A 162 -6.30 -11.84 2.84
N ILE A 163 -6.58 -10.59 3.20
CA ILE A 163 -6.25 -10.01 4.52
C ILE A 163 -6.95 -10.77 5.64
N LYS A 164 -8.23 -11.14 5.49
CA LYS A 164 -8.94 -11.98 6.49
C LYS A 164 -8.18 -13.28 6.79
N LYS A 165 -7.53 -13.88 5.78
CA LYS A 165 -6.69 -15.08 5.99
C LYS A 165 -5.43 -14.76 6.80
N TYR A 166 -4.73 -13.66 6.50
CA TYR A 166 -3.52 -13.26 7.22
C TYR A 166 -3.75 -12.91 8.69
N ILE A 167 -4.90 -12.32 9.02
CA ILE A 167 -5.21 -11.92 10.41
C ILE A 167 -5.95 -13.01 11.20
N SER A 168 -6.20 -14.18 10.60
CA SER A 168 -7.02 -15.23 11.21
C SER A 168 -6.39 -15.88 12.45
N LYS A 169 -5.05 -15.92 12.51
CA LYS A 169 -4.33 -16.47 13.66
C LYS A 169 -4.45 -15.51 14.85
N LYS A 170 -5.12 -15.93 15.91
CA LYS A 170 -5.25 -15.12 17.15
C LYS A 170 -4.47 -15.70 18.35
N HIS A 171 -4.06 -16.97 18.26
CA HIS A 171 -3.32 -17.65 19.33
C HIS A 171 -1.82 -17.69 19.07
N GLY A 172 -1.02 -17.75 20.14
CA GLY A 172 0.44 -17.81 20.06
C GLY A 172 1.11 -16.49 19.63
N VAL A 173 0.42 -15.36 19.81
CA VAL A 173 0.93 -14.00 19.58
C VAL A 173 0.68 -13.15 20.83
N ASN A 174 1.36 -12.00 20.92
CA ASN A 174 1.19 -11.08 22.03
C ASN A 174 -0.18 -10.36 21.98
N SER A 175 -0.58 -9.78 23.12
CA SER A 175 -1.86 -9.09 23.28
C SER A 175 -2.06 -7.91 22.31
N SER A 176 -0.98 -7.17 22.01
CA SER A 176 -1.03 -6.07 21.03
C SER A 176 -1.38 -6.57 19.62
N THR A 177 -0.75 -7.66 19.18
CA THR A 177 -1.03 -8.28 17.88
C THR A 177 -2.45 -8.84 17.83
N GLN A 178 -2.91 -9.46 18.91
CA GLN A 178 -4.27 -9.96 19.01
C GLN A 178 -5.29 -8.82 18.85
N ALA A 179 -5.16 -7.75 19.63
CA ALA A 179 -6.05 -6.59 19.56
C ALA A 179 -6.05 -5.94 18.17
N HIS A 180 -4.88 -5.83 17.54
CA HIS A 180 -4.73 -5.30 16.19
C HIS A 180 -5.46 -6.15 15.14
N ARG A 181 -5.25 -7.47 15.14
CA ARG A 181 -5.92 -8.39 14.20
C ARG A 181 -7.43 -8.40 14.38
N GLU A 182 -7.91 -8.36 15.63
CA GLU A 182 -9.32 -8.23 15.95
C GLU A 182 -9.91 -6.92 15.41
N TYR A 183 -9.20 -5.81 15.58
CA TYR A 183 -9.61 -4.51 15.06
C TYR A 183 -9.72 -4.52 13.52
N ILE A 184 -8.71 -5.01 12.80
CA ILE A 184 -8.77 -5.15 11.33
C ILE A 184 -9.97 -6.01 10.92
N GLY A 185 -10.18 -7.14 11.59
CA GLY A 185 -11.32 -8.03 11.33
C GLY A 185 -12.66 -7.30 11.46
N TYR A 186 -12.86 -6.58 12.57
CA TYR A 186 -14.04 -5.76 12.81
C TYR A 186 -14.25 -4.69 11.73
N ARG A 187 -13.19 -3.99 11.31
CA ARG A 187 -13.27 -2.97 10.25
C ARG A 187 -13.72 -3.58 8.92
N ILE A 188 -13.20 -4.75 8.57
CA ILE A 188 -13.57 -5.48 7.36
C ILE A 188 -15.04 -5.94 7.42
N GLU A 189 -15.47 -6.56 8.52
CA GLU A 189 -16.86 -7.05 8.67
C GLU A 189 -17.86 -5.91 8.55
N LYS A 190 -17.64 -4.83 9.32
CA LYS A 190 -18.48 -3.64 9.25
C LYS A 190 -18.57 -3.03 7.85
N ALA A 191 -17.48 -3.08 7.09
CA ALA A 191 -17.45 -2.56 5.73
C ALA A 191 -18.17 -3.44 4.70
N LEU A 192 -18.27 -4.75 4.93
CA LEU A 192 -18.95 -5.70 4.05
C LEU A 192 -20.43 -5.89 4.38
N ASP A 193 -20.83 -5.58 5.61
CA ASP A 193 -22.23 -5.65 6.08
C ASP A 193 -23.07 -4.40 5.75
N THR A 194 -22.46 -3.36 5.15
CA THR A 194 -23.13 -2.11 4.75
C THR A 194 -23.38 -2.06 3.25
#